data_AF-A0A919MVZ8-F1
#
_entry.id   AF-A0A919MVZ8-F1
#
_cell.length_a   1.000
_cell.length_b   1.000
_cell.length_c   1.000
_cell.angle_alpha   90.00
_cell.angle_beta   90.00
_cell.angle_gamma   90.00
#
_symmetry.space_group_name_H-M   'P 1'
#
loop_
_entity.id
_entity.type
_entity.pdbx_description
1 polymer ?
#
loop_
_entity_poly.entity_id
_entity_poly.type
_entity_poly.pdbx_seq_one_letter_code
_entity_poly.pdbx_strand_id
1 'polypeptide(L)'
;MKRIRWILSVTAAAAATAVAFSTITTGPAFADTLFTDNFDDGEASGWSRSGGSWSIVTDGSPAYRQTSTSASAKALAGTTTWSDYTVSARVKPIAFGASNRTVGIASRARSTSDYYALVLTSGGGAAQLQRVSGGGVTVLGTAAVGGSTGSWRTLALNAQGSTLTALVDGAQVLQATDSTFGSGRIGLVATYASATYDDVKVDTDAVTPTPTTPSTTSPPPPGSCRVGGSLAGFASVNALGQNGTTGGAGGPTVAVDTANELLAAIATPGPLTICVSGTITLPAGMYDVTSDKSILGVGSNAGITGGGFNIGLPVSDITTQPADAVHNVIIQNLSFRGASDDSINVQMFSHHIWIDHNDLAQGYDGLLDVKRGSSYVTISWNRTHNHTKNMLLGHDDNNGAQDIGRLKVTYHHNWFDRTPQRNPRVRFGEPVHVYNNYFVYNTDTGVACQANAGCLVEGNYFEDVEEPVTNSYAGPGGRCVARNNVFAGESGQPDCSGTVQEASQYYSYTLDDPNGVKAAVTAGAGVGKV
;
A
#
# COMPACT_ATOMS: atom_id res chain seq x y z
N MET A 1 44.37 14.13 87.98
CA MET A 1 44.62 15.60 87.94
C MET A 1 44.88 16.03 86.51
N LYS A 2 44.61 17.30 86.14
CA LYS A 2 44.82 17.95 84.81
C LYS A 2 43.91 17.35 83.71
N ARG A 3 42.84 17.99 83.19
CA ARG A 3 42.69 19.29 82.46
C ARG A 3 43.61 19.44 81.23
N ILE A 4 42.99 19.50 80.04
CA ILE A 4 43.25 20.36 78.84
C ILE A 4 42.51 19.75 77.62
N ARG A 5 42.06 20.46 76.56
CA ARG A 5 41.21 21.68 76.44
C ARG A 5 40.91 21.92 74.92
N TRP A 6 39.64 21.99 74.49
CA TRP A 6 39.12 22.50 73.17
C TRP A 6 39.59 21.78 71.88
N ILE A 7 38.76 21.61 70.84
CA ILE A 7 38.25 22.64 69.90
C ILE A 7 36.96 22.14 69.21
N LEU A 8 36.03 23.05 68.88
CA LEU A 8 34.88 22.75 68.02
C LEU A 8 35.29 22.65 66.55
N SER A 9 34.65 21.75 65.79
CA SER A 9 34.60 21.82 64.34
C SER A 9 33.19 21.46 63.88
N VAL A 10 32.55 22.38 63.14
CA VAL A 10 31.22 22.20 62.55
C VAL A 10 31.39 21.75 61.11
N THR A 11 30.73 20.67 60.71
CA THR A 11 30.50 20.34 59.29
C THR A 11 29.09 19.80 59.10
N ALA A 12 28.47 20.22 57.99
CA ALA A 12 27.03 20.10 57.75
C ALA A 12 26.57 18.68 57.39
N ALA A 13 25.28 18.43 57.61
CA ALA A 13 24.61 17.21 57.17
C ALA A 13 24.26 17.26 55.67
N ALA A 14 24.34 16.11 55.01
CA ALA A 14 23.72 15.86 53.72
C ALA A 14 22.91 14.55 53.83
N ALA A 15 21.59 14.63 53.70
CA ALA A 15 20.72 13.46 53.70
C ALA A 15 20.61 12.90 52.28
N ALA A 16 20.99 11.64 52.10
CA ALA A 16 20.86 10.94 50.82
C ALA A 16 19.55 10.15 50.77
N THR A 17 18.63 10.55 49.90
CA THR A 17 17.36 9.83 49.67
C THR A 17 17.61 8.66 48.72
N ALA A 18 17.45 7.43 49.20
CA ALA A 18 17.55 6.24 48.36
C ALA A 18 16.27 6.05 47.53
N VAL A 19 16.39 6.08 46.20
CA VAL A 19 15.31 5.73 45.27
C VAL A 19 15.49 4.28 44.83
N ALA A 20 14.50 3.43 45.11
CA ALA A 20 14.50 2.05 44.66
C ALA A 20 14.21 1.97 43.15
N PHE A 21 15.14 1.42 42.37
CA PHE A 21 14.91 1.09 40.97
C PHE A 21 14.19 -0.26 40.87
N SER A 22 12.92 -0.24 40.49
CA SER A 22 12.22 -1.44 40.02
C SER A 22 12.78 -1.84 38.66
N THR A 23 13.37 -3.04 38.57
CA THR A 23 13.84 -3.61 37.31
C THR A 23 12.64 -4.01 36.44
N ILE A 24 12.27 -3.16 35.49
CA ILE A 24 11.30 -3.49 34.45
C ILE A 24 11.97 -4.46 33.48
N THR A 25 11.56 -5.72 33.48
CA THR A 25 11.91 -6.68 32.44
C THR A 25 11.15 -6.35 31.17
N THR A 26 11.80 -5.65 30.24
CA THR A 26 11.26 -5.42 28.90
C THR A 26 11.19 -6.75 28.14
N GLY A 27 9.98 -7.17 27.74
CA GLY A 27 9.82 -8.19 26.71
C GLY A 27 10.38 -7.70 25.37
N PRO A 28 10.61 -8.61 24.39
CA PRO A 28 11.06 -8.20 23.07
C PRO A 28 10.03 -7.28 22.41
N ALA A 29 10.51 -6.19 21.80
CA ALA A 29 9.70 -5.43 20.84
C ALA A 29 9.47 -6.29 19.59
N PHE A 30 8.29 -6.18 18.98
CA PHE A 30 8.01 -6.83 17.70
C PHE A 30 8.42 -5.89 16.56
N ALA A 31 9.31 -6.38 15.69
CA ALA A 31 9.74 -5.69 14.49
C ALA A 31 8.57 -5.42 13.54
N ASP A 32 8.51 -4.24 12.93
CA ASP A 32 7.59 -3.98 11.82
C ASP A 32 8.24 -4.42 10.50
N THR A 33 7.55 -5.32 9.79
CA THR A 33 8.00 -5.92 8.52
C THR A 33 7.43 -5.12 7.35
N LEU A 34 8.29 -4.35 6.68
CA LEU A 34 7.93 -3.43 5.60
C LEU A 34 7.60 -4.10 4.26
N PHE A 35 8.11 -5.32 4.04
CA PHE A 35 7.96 -6.08 2.80
C PHE A 35 8.36 -7.54 2.99
N THR A 36 7.63 -8.45 2.36
CA THR A 36 8.00 -9.86 2.21
C THR A 36 7.69 -10.34 0.79
N ASP A 37 8.54 -11.21 0.26
CA ASP A 37 8.25 -11.97 -0.94
C ASP A 37 8.95 -13.34 -0.90
N ASN A 38 8.16 -14.41 -0.82
CA ASN A 38 8.59 -15.81 -0.85
C ASN A 38 8.33 -16.47 -2.22
N PHE A 39 7.82 -15.74 -3.21
CA PHE A 39 7.58 -16.21 -4.58
C PHE A 39 6.64 -17.43 -4.74
N ASP A 40 6.06 -17.94 -3.65
CA ASP A 40 5.17 -19.11 -3.60
C ASP A 40 3.87 -18.91 -4.40
N ASP A 41 3.49 -17.67 -4.69
CA ASP A 41 2.36 -17.32 -5.57
C ASP A 41 2.65 -17.57 -7.07
N GLY A 42 3.90 -17.89 -7.42
CA GLY A 42 4.33 -18.14 -8.79
C GLY A 42 4.75 -16.88 -9.56
N GLU A 43 4.73 -15.71 -8.93
CA GLU A 43 4.94 -14.40 -9.56
C GLU A 43 6.11 -13.62 -8.95
N ALA A 44 6.52 -12.54 -9.63
CA ALA A 44 7.53 -11.59 -9.13
C ALA A 44 6.95 -10.17 -9.07
N SER A 45 5.72 -10.06 -8.58
CA SER A 45 4.98 -8.79 -8.51
C SER A 45 5.68 -7.79 -7.59
N GLY A 46 5.69 -6.51 -7.98
CA GLY A 46 6.40 -5.45 -7.25
C GLY A 46 7.91 -5.36 -7.52
N TRP A 47 8.50 -6.29 -8.28
CA TRP A 47 9.91 -6.23 -8.68
C TRP A 47 10.14 -5.56 -10.04
N SER A 48 10.89 -4.46 -10.03
CA SER A 48 11.40 -3.80 -11.25
C SER A 48 12.75 -4.38 -11.67
N ARG A 49 12.86 -4.85 -12.92
CA ARG A 49 14.05 -5.56 -13.44
C ARG A 49 14.97 -4.63 -14.24
N SER A 50 16.27 -4.87 -14.17
CA SER A 50 17.27 -4.25 -15.04
C SER A 50 18.38 -5.26 -15.36
N GLY A 51 18.49 -5.62 -16.64
CA GLY A 51 19.46 -6.60 -17.13
C GLY A 51 19.21 -8.05 -16.69
N GLY A 52 19.86 -8.97 -17.38
CA GLY A 52 19.71 -10.41 -17.18
C GLY A 52 18.39 -10.99 -17.69
N SER A 53 18.09 -12.20 -17.25
CA SER A 53 16.86 -12.93 -17.59
C SER A 53 16.30 -13.50 -16.30
N TRP A 54 15.07 -13.14 -15.96
CA TRP A 54 14.45 -13.39 -14.66
C TRP A 54 13.09 -14.06 -14.83
N SER A 55 12.90 -15.18 -14.14
CA SER A 55 11.66 -15.96 -14.13
C SER A 55 11.47 -16.64 -12.78
N ILE A 56 10.23 -16.91 -12.40
CA ILE A 56 9.94 -17.81 -11.29
C ILE A 56 10.21 -19.26 -11.75
N VAL A 57 10.79 -20.06 -10.88
CA VAL A 57 11.12 -21.47 -11.12
C VAL A 57 10.85 -22.28 -9.86
N THR A 58 10.54 -23.57 -9.99
CA THR A 58 10.50 -24.48 -8.83
C THR A 58 11.89 -25.01 -8.50
N ASP A 59 12.34 -24.83 -7.27
CA ASP A 59 13.67 -25.22 -6.78
C ASP A 59 13.62 -25.69 -5.31
N GLY A 60 12.64 -26.58 -5.05
CA GLY A 60 12.07 -26.83 -3.73
C GLY A 60 10.64 -26.26 -3.72
N SER A 61 10.49 -25.04 -3.21
CA SER A 61 9.39 -24.11 -3.45
C SER A 61 9.54 -23.41 -4.82
N PRO A 62 8.51 -22.73 -5.34
CA PRO A 62 8.68 -21.59 -6.24
C PRO A 62 9.70 -20.58 -5.68
N ALA A 63 10.55 -20.04 -6.55
CA ALA A 63 11.60 -19.11 -6.18
C ALA A 63 12.03 -18.28 -7.40
N TYR A 64 12.51 -17.05 -7.17
CA TYR A 64 12.85 -16.14 -8.27
C TYR A 64 14.27 -16.37 -8.77
N ARG A 65 14.42 -16.79 -10.03
CA ARG A 65 15.72 -17.11 -10.63
C ARG A 65 16.15 -16.12 -11.69
N GLN A 66 17.39 -15.66 -11.54
CA GLN A 66 18.17 -15.05 -12.60
C GLN A 66 18.99 -16.14 -13.31
N THR A 67 18.95 -16.22 -14.64
CA THR A 67 19.68 -17.26 -15.43
C THR A 67 20.90 -16.77 -16.22
N SER A 68 21.03 -15.47 -16.52
CA SER A 68 22.06 -14.95 -17.43
C SER A 68 23.39 -14.61 -16.75
N THR A 69 24.48 -15.27 -17.16
CA THR A 69 25.85 -14.94 -16.72
C THR A 69 26.53 -13.85 -17.56
N SER A 70 25.87 -13.30 -18.59
CA SER A 70 26.47 -12.38 -19.56
C SER A 70 26.23 -10.89 -19.27
N ALA A 71 25.44 -10.55 -18.26
CA ALA A 71 25.13 -9.16 -17.89
C ALA A 71 25.12 -8.94 -16.37
N SER A 72 25.31 -7.68 -15.96
CA SER A 72 24.83 -7.23 -14.65
C SER A 72 23.30 -7.19 -14.65
N ALA A 73 22.70 -7.85 -13.67
CA ALA A 73 21.28 -8.00 -13.49
C ALA A 73 20.86 -7.53 -12.08
N LYS A 74 19.70 -6.87 -12.00
CA LYS A 74 19.09 -6.37 -10.77
C LYS A 74 17.59 -6.59 -10.84
N ALA A 75 16.99 -6.94 -9.70
CA ALA A 75 15.57 -6.77 -9.44
C ALA A 75 15.44 -5.87 -8.20
N LEU A 76 14.64 -4.81 -8.26
CA LEU A 76 14.46 -3.82 -7.17
C LEU A 76 12.98 -3.71 -6.78
N ALA A 77 12.71 -3.76 -5.47
CA ALA A 77 11.36 -3.64 -4.90
C ALA A 77 11.34 -2.69 -3.68
N GLY A 78 10.15 -2.33 -3.20
CA GLY A 78 9.95 -1.31 -2.17
C GLY A 78 10.09 0.13 -2.67
N THR A 79 10.24 1.08 -1.75
CA THR A 79 10.29 2.54 -2.03
C THR A 79 11.67 3.15 -1.82
N THR A 80 11.94 4.28 -2.49
CA THR A 80 13.19 5.04 -2.34
C THR A 80 13.27 5.83 -1.02
N THR A 81 12.17 5.94 -0.28
CA THR A 81 12.08 6.67 1.00
C THR A 81 12.55 5.87 2.21
N TRP A 82 12.64 4.55 2.13
CA TRP A 82 13.14 3.73 3.24
C TRP A 82 14.59 4.09 3.57
N SER A 83 14.82 4.60 4.79
CA SER A 83 16.14 4.95 5.31
C SER A 83 16.74 3.80 6.12
N ASP A 84 16.11 3.46 7.24
CA ASP A 84 16.68 2.58 8.25
C ASP A 84 15.91 1.26 8.29
N TYR A 85 16.57 0.18 7.89
CA TYR A 85 16.00 -1.16 7.78
C TYR A 85 17.06 -2.26 7.58
N THR A 86 16.67 -3.49 7.89
CA THR A 86 17.34 -4.72 7.46
C THR A 86 16.61 -5.32 6.28
N VAL A 87 17.32 -5.56 5.16
CA VAL A 87 16.85 -6.47 4.09
C VAL A 87 17.49 -7.83 4.29
N SER A 88 16.72 -8.90 4.11
CA SER A 88 17.23 -10.28 4.09
C SER A 88 16.62 -11.09 2.96
N ALA A 89 17.33 -12.13 2.52
CA ALA A 89 16.84 -13.13 1.56
C ALA A 89 17.64 -14.44 1.67
N ARG A 90 17.02 -15.57 1.36
CA ARG A 90 17.75 -16.77 0.92
C ARG A 90 18.29 -16.55 -0.49
N VAL A 91 19.57 -16.85 -0.69
CA VAL A 91 20.27 -16.72 -1.98
C VAL A 91 21.02 -18.02 -2.29
N LYS A 92 20.82 -18.56 -3.49
CA LYS A 92 21.56 -19.72 -4.00
C LYS A 92 22.34 -19.36 -5.26
N PRO A 93 23.66 -19.14 -5.17
CA PRO A 93 24.53 -18.96 -6.33
C PRO A 93 24.49 -20.20 -7.22
N ILE A 94 24.31 -20.04 -8.53
CA ILE A 94 24.25 -21.17 -9.49
C ILE A 94 25.51 -21.21 -10.35
N ALA A 95 25.82 -20.12 -11.06
CA ALA A 95 27.04 -20.02 -11.87
C ALA A 95 27.58 -18.59 -11.91
N PHE A 96 28.88 -18.45 -12.16
CA PHE A 96 29.57 -17.19 -12.32
C PHE A 96 30.21 -17.15 -13.72
N GLY A 97 29.99 -16.08 -14.49
CA GLY A 97 30.52 -15.97 -15.86
C GLY A 97 32.03 -15.75 -15.94
N ALA A 98 32.68 -15.40 -14.82
CA ALA A 98 34.12 -15.27 -14.67
C ALA A 98 34.53 -15.34 -13.19
N SER A 99 35.83 -15.39 -12.92
CA SER A 99 36.41 -15.01 -11.62
C SER A 99 36.20 -13.51 -11.38
N ASN A 100 35.85 -13.12 -10.14
CA ASN A 100 35.45 -11.80 -9.63
C ASN A 100 33.96 -11.41 -9.77
N ARG A 101 33.09 -12.34 -10.17
CA ARG A 101 31.64 -12.10 -10.27
C ARG A 101 30.93 -12.32 -8.93
N THR A 102 29.75 -11.73 -8.77
CA THR A 102 29.06 -11.67 -7.47
C THR A 102 27.55 -11.89 -7.56
N VAL A 103 26.94 -12.40 -6.48
CA VAL A 103 25.48 -12.51 -6.32
C VAL A 103 25.08 -12.16 -4.89
N GLY A 104 23.89 -11.60 -4.65
CA GLY A 104 23.42 -11.28 -3.30
C GLY A 104 22.26 -10.29 -3.26
N ILE A 105 22.24 -9.44 -2.23
CA ILE A 105 21.16 -8.47 -1.96
C ILE A 105 21.68 -7.03 -1.92
N ALA A 106 20.80 -6.07 -2.17
CA ALA A 106 21.05 -4.65 -2.11
C ALA A 106 20.11 -3.93 -1.13
N SER A 107 20.62 -2.88 -0.50
CA SER A 107 19.87 -1.90 0.28
C SER A 107 20.15 -0.49 -0.19
N ARG A 108 19.25 0.42 0.16
CA ARG A 108 19.27 1.84 -0.17
C ARG A 108 19.50 2.12 -1.67
N ALA A 109 18.87 1.32 -2.51
CA ALA A 109 18.93 1.48 -3.96
C ALA A 109 18.11 2.67 -4.45
N ARG A 110 18.82 3.74 -4.83
CA ARG A 110 18.24 4.92 -5.49
C ARG A 110 18.00 4.65 -6.98
N SER A 111 18.95 3.97 -7.61
CA SER A 111 18.92 3.58 -9.02
C SER A 111 19.46 2.15 -9.19
N THR A 112 19.46 1.63 -10.42
CA THR A 112 20.13 0.37 -10.77
C THR A 112 21.66 0.46 -10.75
N SER A 113 22.19 1.67 -10.50
CA SER A 113 23.61 2.03 -10.49
C SER A 113 24.09 2.66 -9.18
N ASP A 114 23.18 2.92 -8.23
CA ASP A 114 23.43 3.61 -6.94
C ASP A 114 22.74 2.89 -5.78
N TYR A 115 23.50 2.07 -5.04
CA TYR A 115 23.02 1.22 -3.94
C TYR A 115 24.17 0.71 -3.06
N TYR A 116 23.86 0.24 -1.85
CA TYR A 116 24.75 -0.66 -1.10
C TYR A 116 24.39 -2.12 -1.38
N ALA A 117 25.35 -3.03 -1.31
CA ALA A 117 25.10 -4.45 -1.51
C ALA A 117 25.92 -5.35 -0.58
N LEU A 118 25.29 -6.44 -0.15
CA LEU A 118 25.94 -7.59 0.47
C LEU A 118 25.93 -8.72 -0.56
N VAL A 119 27.12 -9.14 -0.99
CA VAL A 119 27.27 -10.14 -2.07
C VAL A 119 28.27 -11.23 -1.73
N LEU A 120 28.00 -12.43 -2.24
CA LEU A 120 28.92 -13.56 -2.26
C LEU A 120 29.73 -13.54 -3.57
N THR A 121 31.03 -13.80 -3.46
CA THR A 121 31.99 -13.77 -4.58
C THR A 121 32.24 -15.16 -5.18
N SER A 122 32.53 -15.18 -6.49
CA SER A 122 33.04 -16.36 -7.20
C SER A 122 34.35 -16.88 -6.57
N GLY A 123 34.54 -18.20 -6.49
CA GLY A 123 35.83 -18.80 -6.11
C GLY A 123 36.04 -19.08 -4.62
N GLY A 124 34.96 -19.42 -3.89
CA GLY A 124 35.01 -19.80 -2.48
C GLY A 124 33.96 -19.13 -1.58
N GLY A 125 33.13 -18.24 -2.15
CA GLY A 125 31.97 -17.69 -1.47
C GLY A 125 32.27 -16.61 -0.43
N ALA A 126 33.40 -15.89 -0.52
CA ALA A 126 33.67 -14.79 0.40
C ALA A 126 32.59 -13.68 0.27
N ALA A 127 32.14 -13.16 1.41
CA ALA A 127 31.16 -12.09 1.47
C ALA A 127 31.86 -10.73 1.30
N GLN A 128 31.24 -9.83 0.54
CA GLN A 128 31.66 -8.45 0.40
C GLN A 128 30.50 -7.51 0.70
N LEU A 129 30.80 -6.47 1.48
CA LEU A 129 29.96 -5.30 1.63
C LEU A 129 30.47 -4.25 0.64
N GLN A 130 29.60 -3.78 -0.25
CA GLN A 130 29.94 -2.93 -1.38
C GLN A 130 29.07 -1.67 -1.40
N ARG A 131 29.65 -0.56 -1.85
CA ARG A 131 28.92 0.60 -2.37
C ARG A 131 29.06 0.61 -3.89
N VAL A 132 27.95 0.72 -4.59
CA VAL A 132 27.94 0.95 -6.04
C VAL A 132 27.40 2.35 -6.29
N SER A 133 28.13 3.19 -7.02
CA SER A 133 27.68 4.53 -7.40
C SER A 133 28.07 4.86 -8.83
N GLY A 134 27.12 5.36 -9.63
CA GLY A 134 27.28 5.48 -11.09
C GLY A 134 27.67 4.16 -11.78
N GLY A 135 27.36 3.01 -11.16
CA GLY A 135 27.78 1.68 -11.60
C GLY A 135 29.20 1.26 -11.17
N GLY A 136 30.00 2.17 -10.61
CA GLY A 136 31.33 1.88 -10.08
C GLY A 136 31.29 1.25 -8.69
N VAL A 137 32.00 0.14 -8.50
CA VAL A 137 32.02 -0.63 -7.23
C VAL A 137 33.17 -0.18 -6.32
N THR A 138 32.84 0.20 -5.09
CA THR A 138 33.78 0.33 -3.96
C THR A 138 33.52 -0.81 -2.96
N VAL A 139 34.54 -1.61 -2.63
CA VAL A 139 34.43 -2.63 -1.57
C VAL A 139 34.69 -1.96 -0.23
N LEU A 140 33.70 -2.00 0.68
CA LEU A 140 33.78 -1.45 2.04
C LEU A 140 34.34 -2.49 3.04
N GLY A 141 34.19 -3.78 2.75
CA GLY A 141 34.74 -4.87 3.54
C GLY A 141 34.67 -6.21 2.81
N THR A 142 35.52 -7.16 3.19
CA THR A 142 35.52 -8.55 2.68
C THR A 142 35.75 -9.52 3.84
N ALA A 143 34.94 -10.58 3.92
CA ALA A 143 35.06 -11.64 4.93
C ALA A 143 34.97 -13.03 4.29
N ALA A 144 35.78 -13.97 4.77
CA ALA A 144 35.68 -15.37 4.36
C ALA A 144 34.51 -16.03 5.12
N VAL A 145 33.45 -16.40 4.40
CA VAL A 145 32.26 -17.06 4.97
C VAL A 145 32.03 -18.48 4.43
N GLY A 146 32.82 -18.89 3.43
CA GLY A 146 32.69 -20.17 2.74
C GLY A 146 31.42 -20.29 1.88
N GLY A 147 31.41 -21.28 1.01
CA GLY A 147 30.24 -21.65 0.21
C GLY A 147 30.59 -22.13 -1.20
N SER A 148 29.83 -23.10 -1.67
CA SER A 148 29.82 -23.58 -3.06
C SER A 148 28.58 -23.09 -3.80
N THR A 149 28.65 -23.07 -5.13
CA THR A 149 27.44 -22.97 -5.97
C THR A 149 26.51 -24.15 -5.69
N GLY A 150 25.20 -23.93 -5.85
CA GLY A 150 24.16 -24.93 -5.61
C GLY A 150 23.66 -25.03 -4.17
N SER A 151 24.20 -24.26 -3.23
CA SER A 151 23.75 -24.23 -1.83
C SER A 151 23.03 -22.91 -1.49
N TRP A 152 21.93 -22.99 -0.76
CA TRP A 152 21.25 -21.81 -0.18
C TRP A 152 22.10 -21.20 0.95
N ARG A 153 22.08 -19.87 1.05
CA ARG A 153 22.71 -19.05 2.09
C ARG A 153 21.73 -17.95 2.48
N THR A 154 21.58 -17.64 3.76
CA THR A 154 20.72 -16.50 4.16
C THR A 154 21.59 -15.25 4.28
N LEU A 155 21.33 -14.24 3.46
CA LEU A 155 22.00 -12.95 3.53
C LEU A 155 21.11 -11.95 4.25
N ALA A 156 21.68 -11.09 5.11
CA ALA A 156 20.98 -9.92 5.62
C ALA A 156 21.90 -8.69 5.68
N LEU A 157 21.38 -7.53 5.29
CA LEU A 157 22.08 -6.25 5.30
C LEU A 157 21.23 -5.22 6.04
N ASN A 158 21.66 -4.89 7.26
CA ASN A 158 21.08 -3.85 8.10
C ASN A 158 21.74 -2.51 7.81
N ALA A 159 20.96 -1.51 7.41
CA ALA A 159 21.41 -0.15 7.15
C ALA A 159 20.72 0.79 8.15
N GLN A 160 21.51 1.41 9.03
CA GLN A 160 21.04 2.23 10.16
C GLN A 160 21.88 3.50 10.27
N GLY A 161 21.28 4.67 10.00
CA GLY A 161 22.00 5.93 9.89
C GLY A 161 23.05 5.87 8.78
N SER A 162 24.34 5.91 9.12
CA SER A 162 25.46 5.65 8.20
C SER A 162 26.11 4.28 8.39
N THR A 163 25.65 3.45 9.33
CA THR A 163 26.21 2.13 9.64
C THR A 163 25.56 1.05 8.77
N LEU A 164 26.39 0.21 8.17
CA LEU A 164 26.00 -0.93 7.34
C LEU A 164 26.52 -2.20 8.00
N THR A 165 25.65 -3.09 8.44
CA THR A 165 26.00 -4.36 9.09
C THR A 165 25.51 -5.52 8.24
N ALA A 166 26.44 -6.39 7.85
CA ALA A 166 26.19 -7.52 6.96
C ALA A 166 26.32 -8.85 7.71
N LEU A 167 25.29 -9.68 7.56
CA LEU A 167 25.16 -10.99 8.17
C LEU A 167 25.04 -12.08 7.10
N VAL A 168 25.63 -13.25 7.37
CA VAL A 168 25.48 -14.46 6.56
C VAL A 168 25.10 -15.60 7.51
N ASP A 169 24.00 -16.28 7.20
CA ASP A 169 23.35 -17.32 8.01
C ASP A 169 23.12 -16.90 9.48
N GLY A 170 22.76 -15.63 9.68
CA GLY A 170 22.51 -15.05 11.01
C GLY A 170 23.76 -14.62 11.79
N ALA A 171 24.98 -14.94 11.32
CA ALA A 171 26.21 -14.44 11.90
C ALA A 171 26.61 -13.10 11.28
N GLN A 172 26.93 -12.09 12.11
CA GLN A 172 27.54 -10.84 11.62
C GLN A 172 28.97 -11.12 11.12
N VAL A 173 29.24 -10.79 9.86
CA VAL A 173 30.54 -11.04 9.21
C VAL A 173 31.28 -9.77 8.81
N LEU A 174 30.55 -8.67 8.59
CA LEU A 174 31.11 -7.38 8.19
C LEU A 174 30.29 -6.22 8.79
N GLN A 175 30.98 -5.11 9.08
CA GLN A 175 30.35 -3.83 9.38
C GLN A 175 31.19 -2.71 8.78
N ALA A 176 30.55 -1.67 8.25
CA ALA A 176 31.19 -0.48 7.71
C ALA A 176 30.36 0.78 8.00
N THR A 177 30.96 1.96 7.82
CA THR A 177 30.28 3.25 7.91
C THR A 177 30.41 3.98 6.57
N ASP A 178 29.29 4.25 5.90
CA ASP A 178 29.24 5.03 4.66
C ASP A 178 27.89 5.78 4.56
N SER A 179 27.95 7.09 4.34
CA SER A 179 26.77 7.97 4.27
C SER A 179 26.37 8.36 2.84
N THR A 180 26.95 7.75 1.80
CA THR A 180 26.64 8.08 0.39
C THR A 180 25.14 7.89 0.07
N PHE A 181 24.55 6.81 0.57
CA PHE A 181 23.13 6.50 0.41
C PHE A 181 22.41 6.50 1.76
N GLY A 182 21.61 7.53 2.02
CA GLY A 182 20.79 7.66 3.24
C GLY A 182 19.44 6.94 3.18
N SER A 183 18.90 6.68 1.98
CA SER A 183 17.65 5.96 1.76
C SER A 183 17.65 5.30 0.38
N GLY A 184 16.76 4.33 0.18
CA GLY A 184 16.49 3.70 -1.10
C GLY A 184 15.83 2.32 -1.00
N ARG A 185 15.47 1.77 -2.16
CA ARG A 185 14.81 0.46 -2.33
C ARG A 185 15.68 -0.72 -1.91
N ILE A 186 15.06 -1.89 -1.78
CA ILE A 186 15.79 -3.16 -1.68
C ILE A 186 16.03 -3.77 -3.05
N GLY A 187 16.93 -4.74 -3.14
CA GLY A 187 17.20 -5.42 -4.40
C GLY A 187 17.84 -6.80 -4.30
N LEU A 188 17.69 -7.57 -5.37
CA LEU A 188 18.40 -8.81 -5.65
C LEU A 188 19.43 -8.51 -6.75
N VAL A 189 20.69 -8.92 -6.54
CA VAL A 189 21.79 -8.50 -7.41
C VAL A 189 22.59 -9.69 -7.92
N ALA A 190 22.73 -9.80 -9.24
CA ALA A 190 23.63 -10.76 -9.87
C ALA A 190 24.51 -10.04 -10.89
N THR A 191 25.84 -10.10 -10.72
CA THR A 191 26.80 -9.34 -11.52
C THR A 191 27.56 -10.31 -12.43
N TYR A 192 27.07 -10.51 -13.66
CA TYR A 192 27.54 -11.53 -14.60
C TYR A 192 27.54 -12.95 -13.99
N ALA A 193 26.44 -13.29 -13.32
CA ALA A 193 26.26 -14.52 -12.57
C ALA A 193 24.77 -14.88 -12.54
N SER A 194 24.46 -16.15 -12.26
CA SER A 194 23.11 -16.67 -12.09
C SER A 194 22.87 -17.15 -10.66
N ALA A 195 21.65 -16.96 -10.16
CA ALA A 195 21.26 -17.30 -8.80
C ALA A 195 19.74 -17.48 -8.69
N THR A 196 19.31 -18.24 -7.68
CA THR A 196 17.93 -18.24 -7.19
C THR A 196 17.84 -17.41 -5.91
N TYR A 197 16.72 -16.73 -5.70
CA TYR A 197 16.39 -15.91 -4.54
C TYR A 197 15.03 -16.35 -3.99
N ASP A 198 14.89 -16.33 -2.67
CA ASP A 198 13.72 -16.82 -1.94
C ASP A 198 13.67 -16.15 -0.54
N ASP A 199 12.54 -16.23 0.17
CA ASP A 199 12.28 -15.61 1.49
C ASP A 199 12.83 -14.18 1.63
N VAL A 200 12.49 -13.28 0.71
CA VAL A 200 12.86 -11.87 0.84
C VAL A 200 12.05 -11.24 1.97
N LYS A 201 12.70 -10.52 2.88
CA LYS A 201 12.06 -9.81 3.99
C LYS A 201 12.75 -8.49 4.28
N VAL A 202 11.98 -7.48 4.69
CA VAL A 202 12.46 -6.17 5.13
C VAL A 202 11.90 -5.82 6.50
N ASP A 203 12.74 -5.52 7.48
CA ASP A 203 12.39 -5.19 8.87
C ASP A 203 13.03 -3.88 9.34
N THR A 204 12.44 -3.20 10.33
CA THR A 204 12.88 -1.85 10.78
C THR A 204 13.92 -1.79 11.92
N ASP A 205 14.24 -2.91 12.59
CA ASP A 205 14.91 -2.88 13.91
C ASP A 205 16.43 -2.62 13.93
N ALA A 206 16.85 -1.71 14.84
CA ALA A 206 18.09 -1.81 15.65
C ALA A 206 18.05 -0.90 16.92
N VAL A 207 18.17 -1.53 18.09
CA VAL A 207 18.40 -1.04 19.48
C VAL A 207 18.56 0.49 19.76
N THR A 208 17.68 1.02 20.64
CA THR A 208 17.59 2.41 21.18
C THR A 208 18.42 2.64 22.47
N PRO A 209 18.42 3.82 23.19
CA PRO A 209 17.53 5.01 23.23
C PRO A 209 18.28 6.35 22.96
N THR A 210 17.86 7.61 23.23
CA THR A 210 16.81 8.27 24.08
C THR A 210 16.70 9.77 23.67
N PRO A 211 15.69 10.58 24.08
CA PRO A 211 14.22 10.44 24.06
C PRO A 211 13.51 11.52 23.19
N THR A 212 12.29 11.24 22.71
CA THR A 212 11.28 12.28 22.44
C THR A 212 9.95 11.81 23.00
N THR A 213 9.31 12.61 23.86
CA THR A 213 8.08 12.24 24.57
C THR A 213 6.94 11.95 23.59
N PRO A 214 6.43 10.71 23.49
CA PRO A 214 5.27 10.41 22.68
C PRO A 214 3.99 10.86 23.40
N SER A 215 3.05 11.43 22.65
CA SER A 215 1.67 11.62 23.10
C SER A 215 1.08 10.26 23.47
N THR A 216 0.60 10.11 24.70
CA THR A 216 0.02 8.84 25.17
C THR A 216 -1.37 8.60 24.58
N THR A 217 -1.45 7.84 23.49
CA THR A 217 -2.65 7.08 23.14
C THR A 217 -2.36 5.59 23.33
N SER A 218 -3.05 4.98 24.30
CA SER A 218 -3.02 3.54 24.52
C SER A 218 -3.45 2.80 23.25
N PRO A 219 -2.88 1.61 22.95
CA PRO A 219 -3.55 0.67 22.04
C PRO A 219 -4.99 0.44 22.52
N PRO A 220 -5.98 0.32 21.61
CA PRO A 220 -7.30 -0.16 22.00
C PRO A 220 -7.20 -1.63 22.45
N PRO A 221 -8.03 -2.08 23.40
CA PRO A 221 -8.13 -3.49 23.73
C PRO A 221 -8.62 -4.31 22.51
N PRO A 222 -8.50 -5.65 22.53
CA PRO A 222 -9.29 -6.50 21.64
C PRO A 222 -10.77 -6.18 21.87
N GLY A 223 -11.42 -5.50 20.91
CA GLY A 223 -12.80 -5.05 21.04
C GLY A 223 -13.14 -3.61 20.67
N SER A 224 -12.25 -2.81 20.07
CA SER A 224 -12.68 -1.54 19.44
C SER A 224 -11.85 -1.11 18.23
N CYS A 225 -12.47 -1.18 17.05
CA CYS A 225 -12.13 -0.39 15.87
C CYS A 225 -12.95 0.91 15.87
N ARG A 226 -12.52 1.90 15.08
CA ARG A 226 -13.25 3.16 14.88
C ARG A 226 -12.97 3.68 13.48
N VAL A 227 -13.93 4.40 12.91
CA VAL A 227 -13.72 5.11 11.64
C VAL A 227 -12.59 6.13 11.83
N GLY A 228 -11.55 6.00 11.01
CA GLY A 228 -10.41 6.92 10.94
C GLY A 228 -10.59 7.98 9.85
N GLY A 229 -9.58 8.85 9.69
CA GLY A 229 -9.58 9.90 8.66
C GLY A 229 -10.67 10.99 8.82
N SER A 230 -10.94 11.70 7.71
CA SER A 230 -11.99 12.71 7.60
C SER A 230 -12.62 12.64 6.22
N LEU A 231 -13.95 12.51 6.18
CA LEU A 231 -14.70 12.37 4.93
C LEU A 231 -14.84 13.72 4.22
N ALA A 232 -14.30 13.81 3.01
CA ALA A 232 -14.56 14.88 2.05
C ALA A 232 -15.03 14.27 0.73
N GLY A 233 -16.01 14.87 0.06
CA GLY A 233 -16.51 14.34 -1.21
C GLY A 233 -18.01 14.10 -1.23
N PHE A 234 -18.47 13.45 -2.30
CA PHE A 234 -19.89 13.24 -2.53
C PHE A 234 -20.62 12.42 -1.46
N ALA A 235 -19.92 11.57 -0.69
CA ALA A 235 -20.51 10.84 0.42
C ALA A 235 -20.69 11.70 1.69
N SER A 236 -20.16 12.93 1.73
CA SER A 236 -20.37 13.90 2.82
C SER A 236 -21.59 14.82 2.61
N VAL A 237 -22.24 14.75 1.44
CA VAL A 237 -23.33 15.67 1.06
C VAL A 237 -24.60 15.33 1.84
N ASN A 238 -25.43 16.34 2.12
CA ASN A 238 -26.79 16.11 2.63
C ASN A 238 -27.74 15.89 1.45
N ALA A 239 -28.15 14.64 1.23
CA ALA A 239 -29.06 14.26 0.16
C ALA A 239 -29.80 12.95 0.50
N LEU A 240 -30.93 12.69 -0.15
CA LEU A 240 -31.66 11.41 -0.08
C LEU A 240 -31.98 10.94 1.36
N GLY A 241 -32.21 11.88 2.29
CA GLY A 241 -32.49 11.59 3.70
C GLY A 241 -31.26 11.33 4.57
N GLN A 242 -30.05 11.39 4.02
CA GLN A 242 -28.78 11.25 4.72
C GLN A 242 -28.07 12.61 4.86
N ASN A 243 -27.32 12.80 5.95
CA ASN A 243 -26.54 14.01 6.21
C ASN A 243 -25.04 13.66 6.22
N GLY A 244 -24.54 13.26 5.06
CA GLY A 244 -23.25 12.59 4.91
C GLY A 244 -23.29 11.10 5.27
N THR A 245 -22.11 10.49 5.39
CA THR A 245 -21.94 9.06 5.69
C THR A 245 -21.31 8.88 7.07
N THR A 246 -21.96 8.08 7.91
CA THR A 246 -21.57 7.80 9.31
C THR A 246 -21.43 6.30 9.60
N GLY A 247 -21.88 5.43 8.69
CA GLY A 247 -21.76 3.98 8.81
C GLY A 247 -22.54 3.41 10.00
N GLY A 248 -21.89 2.56 10.78
CA GLY A 248 -22.45 1.92 11.97
C GLY A 248 -22.49 2.81 13.22
N ALA A 249 -22.29 4.12 13.09
CA ALA A 249 -22.27 5.05 14.23
C ALA A 249 -23.59 5.05 15.01
N GLY A 250 -23.51 5.10 16.34
CA GLY A 250 -24.66 4.99 17.24
C GLY A 250 -25.18 3.55 17.44
N GLY A 251 -24.69 2.58 16.66
CA GLY A 251 -24.95 1.16 16.85
C GLY A 251 -23.95 0.45 17.78
N PRO A 252 -24.16 -0.84 18.07
CA PRO A 252 -23.16 -1.69 18.70
C PRO A 252 -21.89 -1.85 17.84
N THR A 253 -20.83 -2.33 18.48
CA THR A 253 -19.57 -2.73 17.84
C THR A 253 -19.35 -4.22 18.09
N VAL A 254 -18.98 -4.98 17.05
CA VAL A 254 -18.62 -6.40 17.11
C VAL A 254 -17.24 -6.62 16.51
N ALA A 255 -16.55 -7.67 16.94
CA ALA A 255 -15.35 -8.18 16.29
C ALA A 255 -15.67 -9.47 15.54
N VAL A 256 -15.02 -9.69 14.40
CA VAL A 256 -15.17 -10.89 13.57
C VAL A 256 -13.80 -11.35 13.07
N ASP A 257 -13.54 -12.65 13.10
CA ASP A 257 -12.35 -13.27 12.50
C ASP A 257 -12.67 -14.50 11.62
N THR A 258 -13.95 -14.89 11.55
CA THR A 258 -14.44 -15.96 10.65
C THR A 258 -15.41 -15.45 9.59
N ALA A 259 -15.52 -16.21 8.49
CA ALA A 259 -16.48 -15.93 7.42
C ALA A 259 -17.93 -15.93 7.92
N ASN A 260 -18.31 -16.90 8.77
CA ASN A 260 -19.68 -17.00 9.28
C ASN A 260 -20.09 -15.78 10.12
N GLU A 261 -19.19 -15.28 10.96
CA GLU A 261 -19.43 -14.08 11.77
C GLU A 261 -19.52 -12.82 10.91
N LEU A 262 -18.59 -12.65 9.96
CA LEU A 262 -18.60 -11.51 9.04
C LEU A 262 -19.90 -11.48 8.21
N LEU A 263 -20.30 -12.61 7.62
CA LEU A 263 -21.51 -12.71 6.80
C LEU A 263 -22.79 -12.47 7.64
N ALA A 264 -22.83 -12.94 8.88
CA ALA A 264 -23.94 -12.61 9.79
C ALA A 264 -23.96 -11.11 10.17
N ALA A 265 -22.79 -10.50 10.39
CA ALA A 265 -22.67 -9.10 10.79
C ALA A 265 -23.07 -8.14 9.66
N ILE A 266 -22.59 -8.32 8.42
CA ILE A 266 -22.95 -7.44 7.29
C ILE A 266 -24.44 -7.49 6.93
N ALA A 267 -25.10 -8.62 7.19
CA ALA A 267 -26.54 -8.83 7.00
C ALA A 267 -27.41 -8.33 8.17
N THR A 268 -26.83 -7.89 9.28
CA THR A 268 -27.59 -7.47 10.47
C THR A 268 -28.32 -6.14 10.24
N PRO A 269 -29.65 -6.03 10.45
CA PRO A 269 -30.38 -4.77 10.25
C PRO A 269 -29.94 -3.64 11.20
N GLY A 270 -29.84 -2.42 10.66
CA GLY A 270 -29.54 -1.20 11.40
C GLY A 270 -28.05 -0.97 11.71
N PRO A 271 -27.71 0.13 12.43
CA PRO A 271 -26.33 0.54 12.68
C PRO A 271 -25.48 -0.55 13.34
N LEU A 272 -24.37 -0.92 12.71
CA LEU A 272 -23.39 -1.87 13.27
C LEU A 272 -21.96 -1.53 12.82
N THR A 273 -21.05 -1.43 13.78
CA THR A 273 -19.60 -1.36 13.53
C THR A 273 -18.99 -2.76 13.64
N ILE A 274 -18.26 -3.19 12.61
CA ILE A 274 -17.73 -4.54 12.43
C ILE A 274 -16.21 -4.45 12.33
N CYS A 275 -15.52 -4.90 13.37
CA CYS A 275 -14.07 -4.93 13.46
C CYS A 275 -13.52 -6.25 12.91
N VAL A 276 -12.97 -6.23 11.70
CA VAL A 276 -12.39 -7.39 11.04
C VAL A 276 -10.97 -7.59 11.55
N SER A 277 -10.68 -8.78 12.11
CA SER A 277 -9.33 -9.15 12.56
C SER A 277 -8.73 -10.20 11.62
N GLY A 278 -7.53 -9.91 11.11
CA GLY A 278 -6.85 -10.81 10.16
C GLY A 278 -7.55 -10.94 8.81
N THR A 279 -7.09 -11.89 7.99
CA THR A 279 -7.65 -12.15 6.66
C THR A 279 -8.75 -13.19 6.73
N ILE A 280 -9.99 -12.80 6.43
CA ILE A 280 -11.16 -13.67 6.38
C ILE A 280 -11.31 -14.23 4.95
N THR A 281 -11.24 -15.56 4.81
CA THR A 281 -11.54 -16.24 3.55
C THR A 281 -13.03 -16.49 3.44
N LEU A 282 -13.69 -15.77 2.53
CA LEU A 282 -15.06 -16.02 2.11
C LEU A 282 -15.09 -17.13 1.04
N PRO A 283 -16.16 -17.94 0.97
CA PRO A 283 -16.43 -18.74 -0.23
C PRO A 283 -16.58 -17.86 -1.48
N ALA A 284 -16.47 -18.46 -2.66
CA ALA A 284 -16.69 -17.74 -3.92
C ALA A 284 -18.12 -17.19 -3.99
N GLY A 285 -18.25 -15.88 -4.21
CA GLY A 285 -19.51 -15.16 -4.29
C GLY A 285 -19.38 -13.67 -3.97
N MET A 286 -20.49 -12.97 -4.18
CA MET A 286 -20.70 -11.58 -3.76
C MET A 286 -21.70 -11.56 -2.62
N TYR A 287 -21.38 -10.86 -1.53
CA TYR A 287 -22.14 -10.92 -0.28
C TYR A 287 -22.79 -9.59 0.08
N ASP A 288 -24.11 -9.63 0.31
CA ASP A 288 -24.93 -8.44 0.51
C ASP A 288 -24.62 -7.74 1.84
N VAL A 289 -24.23 -6.47 1.75
CA VAL A 289 -24.04 -5.57 2.88
C VAL A 289 -25.30 -4.72 3.03
N THR A 290 -25.90 -4.74 4.22
CA THR A 290 -27.10 -3.93 4.55
C THR A 290 -26.73 -2.49 4.92
N SER A 291 -27.72 -1.59 5.00
CA SER A 291 -27.50 -0.18 5.40
C SER A 291 -26.88 -0.03 6.79
N ASP A 292 -26.31 1.14 7.05
CA ASP A 292 -25.77 1.55 8.36
C ASP A 292 -24.65 0.63 8.86
N LYS A 293 -23.57 0.52 8.07
CA LYS A 293 -22.44 -0.36 8.38
C LYS A 293 -21.12 0.38 8.40
N SER A 294 -20.25 0.02 9.34
CA SER A 294 -18.82 0.35 9.30
C SER A 294 -18.04 -0.95 9.35
N ILE A 295 -17.54 -1.42 8.21
CA ILE A 295 -16.70 -2.62 8.09
C ILE A 295 -15.24 -2.15 8.12
N LEU A 296 -14.56 -2.37 9.24
CA LEU A 296 -13.30 -1.71 9.57
C LEU A 296 -12.23 -2.76 9.86
N GLY A 297 -11.11 -2.73 9.13
CA GLY A 297 -9.97 -3.58 9.43
C GLY A 297 -9.24 -3.17 10.72
N VAL A 298 -8.81 -4.15 11.51
CA VAL A 298 -7.98 -3.95 12.71
C VAL A 298 -6.51 -4.14 12.36
N GLY A 299 -5.70 -3.09 12.55
CA GLY A 299 -4.28 -3.09 12.18
C GLY A 299 -4.05 -3.04 10.67
N SER A 300 -2.91 -3.53 10.19
CA SER A 300 -2.54 -3.58 8.77
C SER A 300 -2.86 -4.92 8.08
N ASN A 301 -3.14 -5.98 8.84
CA ASN A 301 -3.28 -7.36 8.34
C ASN A 301 -4.74 -7.79 8.15
N ALA A 302 -5.68 -6.88 8.34
CA ALA A 302 -7.10 -7.17 8.15
C ALA A 302 -7.45 -7.23 6.65
N GLY A 303 -8.30 -8.18 6.27
CA GLY A 303 -8.67 -8.31 4.86
C GLY A 303 -9.71 -9.38 4.56
N ILE A 304 -10.13 -9.40 3.30
CA ILE A 304 -11.11 -10.29 2.71
C ILE A 304 -10.47 -11.01 1.53
N THR A 305 -10.68 -12.32 1.41
CA THR A 305 -10.25 -13.09 0.24
C THR A 305 -11.27 -14.13 -0.21
N GLY A 306 -11.21 -14.54 -1.47
CA GLY A 306 -12.10 -15.55 -2.08
C GLY A 306 -13.44 -15.02 -2.59
N GLY A 307 -14.07 -14.09 -1.86
CA GLY A 307 -15.32 -13.43 -2.23
C GLY A 307 -15.26 -11.91 -2.12
N GLY A 308 -16.32 -11.22 -2.54
CA GLY A 308 -16.44 -9.76 -2.51
C GLY A 308 -17.71 -9.25 -1.82
N PHE A 309 -17.81 -7.93 -1.64
CA PHE A 309 -18.99 -7.30 -1.03
C PHE A 309 -19.90 -6.65 -2.08
N ASN A 310 -21.22 -6.91 -1.97
CA ASN A 310 -22.26 -6.24 -2.73
C ASN A 310 -23.04 -5.28 -1.83
N ILE A 311 -22.85 -3.98 -2.04
CA ILE A 311 -23.66 -2.91 -1.43
C ILE A 311 -24.79 -2.59 -2.41
N GLY A 312 -25.93 -3.25 -2.25
CA GLY A 312 -27.13 -2.90 -3.00
C GLY A 312 -28.18 -3.98 -3.08
N LEU A 313 -29.38 -3.56 -3.47
CA LEU A 313 -30.51 -4.45 -3.70
C LEU A 313 -30.27 -5.41 -4.89
N PRO A 314 -31.06 -6.48 -5.03
CA PRO A 314 -31.08 -7.31 -6.22
C PRO A 314 -31.36 -6.49 -7.49
N VAL A 315 -30.74 -6.88 -8.60
CA VAL A 315 -30.85 -6.17 -9.89
C VAL A 315 -32.30 -6.19 -10.39
N SER A 316 -32.81 -5.03 -10.80
CA SER A 316 -34.08 -4.87 -11.49
C SER A 316 -34.07 -3.64 -12.41
N ASP A 317 -35.05 -3.57 -13.32
CA ASP A 317 -35.14 -2.52 -14.35
C ASP A 317 -35.83 -1.23 -13.87
N ILE A 318 -36.05 -1.06 -12.56
CA ILE A 318 -36.66 0.15 -12.01
C ILE A 318 -35.76 1.37 -12.28
N THR A 319 -36.35 2.52 -12.59
CA THR A 319 -35.64 3.78 -12.86
C THR A 319 -35.86 4.85 -11.78
N THR A 320 -36.84 4.63 -10.91
CA THR A 320 -37.08 5.38 -9.69
C THR A 320 -36.31 4.73 -8.55
N GLN A 321 -35.61 5.54 -7.74
CA GLN A 321 -34.92 5.05 -6.56
C GLN A 321 -35.93 4.47 -5.56
N PRO A 322 -35.74 3.22 -5.09
CA PRO A 322 -36.59 2.62 -4.07
C PRO A 322 -36.26 3.19 -2.68
N ALA A 323 -37.24 3.18 -1.78
CA ALA A 323 -37.10 3.78 -0.44
C ALA A 323 -36.17 2.99 0.50
N ASP A 324 -35.93 1.72 0.19
CA ASP A 324 -35.07 0.76 0.88
C ASP A 324 -33.71 0.54 0.17
N ALA A 325 -33.33 1.44 -0.75
CA ALA A 325 -31.98 1.43 -1.35
C ALA A 325 -30.90 1.43 -0.25
N VAL A 326 -29.88 0.58 -0.38
CA VAL A 326 -28.84 0.40 0.65
C VAL A 326 -28.04 1.69 0.82
N HIS A 327 -27.79 2.09 2.07
CA HIS A 327 -27.17 3.39 2.33
C HIS A 327 -26.34 3.46 3.59
N ASN A 328 -25.55 4.52 3.72
CA ASN A 328 -24.77 4.83 4.92
C ASN A 328 -23.80 3.69 5.28
N VAL A 329 -22.90 3.35 4.35
CA VAL A 329 -21.91 2.26 4.52
C VAL A 329 -20.48 2.80 4.42
N ILE A 330 -19.63 2.35 5.33
CA ILE A 330 -18.19 2.62 5.35
C ILE A 330 -17.45 1.28 5.24
N ILE A 331 -16.54 1.17 4.27
CA ILE A 331 -15.56 0.08 4.17
C ILE A 331 -14.18 0.72 4.31
N GLN A 332 -13.45 0.40 5.39
CA GLN A 332 -12.18 1.06 5.68
C GLN A 332 -11.11 0.09 6.16
N ASN A 333 -9.86 0.36 5.76
CA ASN A 333 -8.68 -0.32 6.28
C ASN A 333 -8.60 -1.84 5.99
N LEU A 334 -9.18 -2.29 4.88
CA LEU A 334 -9.20 -3.71 4.49
C LEU A 334 -8.36 -3.97 3.25
N SER A 335 -7.62 -5.07 3.28
CA SER A 335 -7.04 -5.66 2.07
C SER A 335 -8.08 -6.55 1.37
N PHE A 336 -8.17 -6.49 0.05
CA PHE A 336 -8.99 -7.39 -0.77
C PHE A 336 -8.10 -8.14 -1.76
N ARG A 337 -8.24 -9.47 -1.81
CA ARG A 337 -7.42 -10.37 -2.64
C ARG A 337 -8.22 -11.54 -3.19
N GLY A 338 -8.02 -11.91 -4.45
CA GLY A 338 -8.57 -13.17 -4.99
C GLY A 338 -10.09 -13.25 -4.94
N ALA A 339 -10.80 -12.12 -5.05
CA ALA A 339 -12.25 -12.10 -5.12
C ALA A 339 -12.72 -12.85 -6.38
N SER A 340 -13.72 -13.73 -6.23
CA SER A 340 -14.25 -14.53 -7.34
C SER A 340 -15.03 -13.73 -8.41
N ASP A 341 -15.27 -12.44 -8.17
CA ASP A 341 -15.97 -11.51 -9.05
C ASP A 341 -15.36 -10.10 -8.86
N ASP A 342 -16.18 -9.05 -8.66
CA ASP A 342 -15.75 -7.75 -8.11
C ASP A 342 -15.22 -7.90 -6.67
N SER A 343 -14.28 -7.04 -6.22
CA SER A 343 -13.92 -7.01 -4.78
C SER A 343 -14.95 -6.22 -3.95
N ILE A 344 -15.38 -5.06 -4.45
CA ILE A 344 -16.49 -4.26 -3.91
C ILE A 344 -17.39 -3.81 -5.07
N ASN A 345 -18.69 -4.08 -4.98
CA ASN A 345 -19.70 -3.58 -5.91
C ASN A 345 -20.71 -2.70 -5.16
N VAL A 346 -21.05 -1.54 -5.71
CA VAL A 346 -22.10 -0.63 -5.23
C VAL A 346 -23.16 -0.49 -6.32
N GLN A 347 -24.37 -0.95 -6.06
CA GLN A 347 -25.42 -1.01 -7.09
C GLN A 347 -26.83 -0.69 -6.61
N MET A 348 -27.76 -0.59 -7.56
CA MET A 348 -29.21 -0.48 -7.34
C MET A 348 -29.58 0.68 -6.40
N PHE A 349 -29.22 1.89 -6.84
CA PHE A 349 -29.49 3.17 -6.19
C PHE A 349 -28.84 3.36 -4.82
N SER A 350 -27.86 2.52 -4.45
CA SER A 350 -27.18 2.62 -3.17
C SER A 350 -26.43 3.93 -3.01
N HIS A 351 -26.43 4.49 -1.79
CA HIS A 351 -25.93 5.85 -1.61
C HIS A 351 -25.36 6.20 -0.23
N HIS A 352 -24.53 7.25 -0.18
CA HIS A 352 -23.81 7.66 1.03
C HIS A 352 -22.89 6.53 1.48
N ILE A 353 -21.91 6.25 0.61
CA ILE A 353 -20.97 5.13 0.74
C ILE A 353 -19.54 5.69 0.75
N TRP A 354 -18.73 5.30 1.74
CA TRP A 354 -17.33 5.70 1.86
C TRP A 354 -16.41 4.47 1.83
N ILE A 355 -15.50 4.42 0.87
CA ILE A 355 -14.53 3.33 0.68
C ILE A 355 -13.15 3.96 0.85
N ASP A 356 -12.49 3.68 1.98
CA ASP A 356 -11.35 4.47 2.46
C ASP A 356 -10.16 3.63 2.95
N HIS A 357 -8.92 4.02 2.63
CA HIS A 357 -7.71 3.33 3.15
C HIS A 357 -7.68 1.80 2.91
N ASN A 358 -8.32 1.30 1.85
CA ASN A 358 -8.29 -0.12 1.48
C ASN A 358 -7.15 -0.41 0.50
N ASP A 359 -6.69 -1.66 0.45
CA ASP A 359 -5.70 -2.12 -0.54
C ASP A 359 -6.30 -3.26 -1.35
N LEU A 360 -6.60 -3.03 -2.64
CA LEU A 360 -7.32 -3.97 -3.50
C LEU A 360 -6.41 -4.45 -4.64
N ALA A 361 -6.35 -5.77 -4.84
CA ALA A 361 -5.57 -6.39 -5.92
C ALA A 361 -6.10 -7.78 -6.27
N GLN A 362 -5.73 -8.29 -7.45
CA GLN A 362 -5.99 -9.68 -7.87
C GLN A 362 -7.49 -10.08 -7.76
N GLY A 363 -8.40 -9.22 -8.21
CA GLY A 363 -9.83 -9.58 -8.37
C GLY A 363 -10.07 -10.41 -9.62
N TYR A 364 -11.32 -10.82 -9.88
CA TYR A 364 -11.67 -11.57 -11.10
C TYR A 364 -12.22 -10.65 -12.20
N ASP A 365 -13.23 -9.82 -11.93
CA ASP A 365 -13.69 -8.77 -12.87
C ASP A 365 -13.24 -7.37 -12.45
N GLY A 366 -14.01 -6.64 -11.63
CA GLY A 366 -13.60 -5.35 -11.07
C GLY A 366 -12.78 -5.46 -9.77
N LEU A 367 -12.08 -4.39 -9.40
CA LEU A 367 -11.76 -4.16 -7.98
C LEU A 367 -12.90 -3.39 -7.31
N LEU A 368 -13.35 -2.28 -7.92
CA LEU A 368 -14.38 -1.43 -7.34
C LEU A 368 -15.36 -0.94 -8.42
N ASP A 369 -16.58 -1.46 -8.39
CA ASP A 369 -17.64 -1.07 -9.31
C ASP A 369 -18.72 -0.23 -8.62
N VAL A 370 -19.19 0.83 -9.29
CA VAL A 370 -20.32 1.65 -8.87
C VAL A 370 -21.29 1.79 -10.05
N LYS A 371 -22.48 1.19 -9.96
CA LYS A 371 -23.39 1.01 -11.10
C LYS A 371 -24.87 1.19 -10.71
N ARG A 372 -25.76 1.18 -11.72
CA ARG A 372 -27.23 1.09 -11.57
C ARG A 372 -27.82 2.15 -10.64
N GLY A 373 -27.64 3.42 -10.98
CA GLY A 373 -28.22 4.57 -10.29
C GLY A 373 -27.66 4.87 -8.90
N SER A 374 -26.62 4.17 -8.44
CA SER A 374 -25.93 4.49 -7.17
C SER A 374 -25.39 5.92 -7.17
N SER A 375 -25.24 6.57 -6.01
CA SER A 375 -24.84 7.99 -5.95
C SER A 375 -24.31 8.38 -4.57
N TYR A 376 -23.66 9.54 -4.45
CA TYR A 376 -23.12 10.02 -3.17
C TYR A 376 -22.08 9.05 -2.60
N VAL A 377 -21.09 8.71 -3.43
CA VAL A 377 -20.00 7.79 -3.08
C VAL A 377 -18.67 8.55 -2.99
N THR A 378 -17.80 8.15 -2.07
CA THR A 378 -16.43 8.64 -1.98
C THR A 378 -15.47 7.48 -1.83
N ILE A 379 -14.46 7.48 -2.69
CA ILE A 379 -13.41 6.47 -2.79
C ILE A 379 -12.12 7.22 -2.52
N SER A 380 -11.52 7.02 -1.36
CA SER A 380 -10.38 7.83 -0.91
C SER A 380 -9.24 7.03 -0.29
N TRP A 381 -8.01 7.48 -0.48
CA TRP A 381 -6.83 6.85 0.14
C TRP A 381 -6.69 5.34 -0.11
N ASN A 382 -7.36 4.79 -1.13
CA ASN A 382 -7.23 3.37 -1.45
C ASN A 382 -6.01 3.15 -2.35
N ARG A 383 -5.35 2.01 -2.20
CA ARG A 383 -4.37 1.53 -3.18
C ARG A 383 -5.01 0.45 -4.03
N THR A 384 -4.84 0.56 -5.34
CA THR A 384 -5.27 -0.45 -6.30
C THR A 384 -4.10 -0.86 -7.16
N HIS A 385 -3.80 -2.16 -7.21
CA HIS A 385 -2.62 -2.68 -7.90
C HIS A 385 -2.85 -4.10 -8.43
N ASN A 386 -1.94 -4.60 -9.27
CA ASN A 386 -1.94 -5.99 -9.75
C ASN A 386 -3.30 -6.46 -10.32
N HIS A 387 -3.97 -5.58 -11.08
CA HIS A 387 -5.28 -5.87 -11.66
C HIS A 387 -5.50 -5.09 -12.96
N THR A 388 -6.25 -5.66 -13.91
CA THR A 388 -6.45 -5.04 -15.24
C THR A 388 -7.66 -4.11 -15.30
N LYS A 389 -8.85 -4.59 -14.90
CA LYS A 389 -10.11 -3.85 -14.93
C LYS A 389 -10.36 -3.20 -13.56
N ASN A 390 -9.78 -2.04 -13.30
CA ASN A 390 -9.72 -1.52 -11.93
C ASN A 390 -11.08 -1.03 -11.37
N MET A 391 -11.56 0.15 -11.79
CA MET A 391 -12.78 0.77 -11.25
C MET A 391 -13.77 1.20 -12.35
N LEU A 392 -14.98 0.61 -12.37
CA LEU A 392 -16.04 0.98 -13.32
C LEU A 392 -17.13 1.82 -12.64
N LEU A 393 -17.47 2.95 -13.25
CA LEU A 393 -18.56 3.82 -12.85
C LEU A 393 -19.60 3.90 -13.97
N GLY A 394 -20.70 3.15 -13.84
CA GLY A 394 -21.71 2.99 -14.90
C GLY A 394 -21.36 1.87 -15.89
N HIS A 395 -22.13 0.78 -15.83
CA HIS A 395 -21.73 -0.50 -16.43
C HIS A 395 -21.97 -0.64 -17.94
N ASP A 396 -23.05 -0.06 -18.47
CA ASP A 396 -23.56 -0.27 -19.83
C ASP A 396 -23.94 1.08 -20.46
N ASP A 397 -23.52 1.32 -21.71
CA ASP A 397 -23.81 2.53 -22.50
C ASP A 397 -25.31 2.77 -22.77
N ASN A 398 -26.17 1.78 -22.50
CA ASN A 398 -27.62 1.86 -22.66
C ASN A 398 -28.37 2.09 -21.33
N ASN A 399 -27.69 2.06 -20.17
CA ASN A 399 -28.35 2.15 -18.85
C ASN A 399 -28.71 3.58 -18.39
N GLY A 400 -28.73 4.55 -19.31
CA GLY A 400 -28.96 5.96 -18.99
C GLY A 400 -30.26 6.25 -18.24
N ALA A 401 -31.28 5.41 -18.39
CA ALA A 401 -32.55 5.55 -17.66
C ALA A 401 -32.41 5.36 -16.12
N GLN A 402 -31.42 4.61 -15.66
CA GLN A 402 -31.07 4.51 -14.23
C GLN A 402 -29.95 5.48 -13.85
N ASP A 403 -28.96 5.68 -14.73
CA ASP A 403 -27.69 6.31 -14.38
C ASP A 403 -27.65 7.84 -14.56
N ILE A 404 -28.44 8.41 -15.49
CA ILE A 404 -28.44 9.86 -15.76
C ILE A 404 -28.94 10.65 -14.53
N GLY A 405 -28.18 11.68 -14.14
CA GLY A 405 -28.46 12.52 -12.97
C GLY A 405 -28.03 11.90 -11.64
N ARG A 406 -27.51 10.67 -11.65
CA ARG A 406 -27.00 9.94 -10.48
C ARG A 406 -25.48 9.77 -10.62
N LEU A 407 -24.90 8.69 -10.08
CA LEU A 407 -23.47 8.37 -10.18
C LEU A 407 -22.55 9.53 -9.71
N LYS A 408 -22.98 10.27 -8.69
CA LYS A 408 -22.18 11.34 -8.05
C LYS A 408 -21.09 10.69 -7.19
N VAL A 409 -19.88 10.58 -7.75
CA VAL A 409 -18.74 9.89 -7.10
C VAL A 409 -17.52 10.79 -7.02
N THR A 410 -16.81 10.72 -5.89
CA THR A 410 -15.53 11.38 -5.66
C THR A 410 -14.42 10.35 -5.53
N TYR A 411 -13.32 10.55 -6.23
CA TYR A 411 -12.08 9.79 -6.13
C TYR A 411 -10.99 10.73 -5.65
N HIS A 412 -10.42 10.53 -4.46
CA HIS A 412 -9.31 11.37 -4.00
C HIS A 412 -8.20 10.66 -3.24
N HIS A 413 -6.96 11.09 -3.46
CA HIS A 413 -5.80 10.55 -2.76
C HIS A 413 -5.61 9.03 -2.92
N ASN A 414 -6.23 8.42 -3.94
CA ASN A 414 -6.02 7.00 -4.24
C ASN A 414 -4.73 6.80 -5.04
N TRP A 415 -4.12 5.63 -4.86
CA TRP A 415 -2.97 5.17 -5.62
C TRP A 415 -3.40 4.14 -6.67
N PHE A 416 -3.35 4.55 -7.93
CA PHE A 416 -3.60 3.71 -9.11
C PHE A 416 -2.27 3.15 -9.63
N ASP A 417 -1.81 2.06 -9.01
CA ASP A 417 -0.46 1.50 -9.17
C ASP A 417 -0.44 0.37 -10.20
N ARG A 418 0.04 0.64 -11.41
CA ARG A 418 0.25 -0.37 -12.47
C ARG A 418 -1.02 -1.15 -12.84
N THR A 419 -2.16 -0.46 -12.79
CA THR A 419 -3.47 -0.94 -13.24
C THR A 419 -3.74 -0.44 -14.66
N PRO A 420 -3.64 -1.26 -15.72
CA PRO A 420 -3.75 -0.80 -17.11
C PRO A 420 -4.93 0.12 -17.42
N GLN A 421 -6.15 -0.27 -17.04
CA GLN A 421 -7.37 0.41 -17.48
C GLN A 421 -8.39 0.64 -16.35
N ARG A 422 -9.36 1.51 -16.64
CA ARG A 422 -10.49 1.87 -15.77
C ARG A 422 -10.01 2.56 -14.48
N ASN A 423 -9.36 3.71 -14.57
CA ASN A 423 -8.82 4.42 -13.41
C ASN A 423 -9.42 5.84 -13.22
N PRO A 424 -10.73 6.01 -12.96
CA PRO A 424 -11.86 5.12 -13.23
C PRO A 424 -12.30 5.18 -14.71
N ARG A 425 -13.09 4.20 -15.16
CA ARG A 425 -13.87 4.29 -16.42
C ARG A 425 -15.31 4.69 -16.10
N VAL A 426 -15.78 5.79 -16.66
CA VAL A 426 -16.99 6.52 -16.25
C VAL A 426 -18.03 6.62 -17.36
N ARG A 427 -19.31 6.42 -17.03
CA ARG A 427 -20.48 6.67 -17.87
C ARG A 427 -21.55 7.46 -17.12
N PHE A 428 -22.24 8.36 -17.81
CA PHE A 428 -23.37 9.19 -17.34
C PHE A 428 -23.18 10.11 -16.12
N GLY A 429 -22.32 9.77 -15.15
CA GLY A 429 -22.08 10.54 -13.94
C GLY A 429 -21.60 11.95 -14.26
N GLU A 430 -22.27 12.95 -13.69
CA GLU A 430 -22.02 14.37 -13.95
C GLU A 430 -22.41 15.18 -12.70
N PRO A 431 -21.48 15.83 -11.98
CA PRO A 431 -20.04 15.68 -12.12
C PRO A 431 -19.54 14.45 -11.36
N VAL A 432 -18.49 13.84 -11.90
CA VAL A 432 -17.59 12.92 -11.19
C VAL A 432 -16.32 13.68 -10.89
N HIS A 433 -15.89 13.69 -9.63
CA HIS A 433 -14.74 14.47 -9.19
C HIS A 433 -13.55 13.56 -8.90
N VAL A 434 -12.44 13.76 -9.60
CA VAL A 434 -11.21 12.98 -9.49
C VAL A 434 -10.09 13.93 -9.14
N TYR A 435 -9.65 13.98 -7.86
CA TYR A 435 -8.66 14.95 -7.42
C TYR A 435 -7.58 14.44 -6.46
N ASN A 436 -6.39 15.04 -6.51
CA ASN A 436 -5.23 14.64 -5.71
C ASN A 436 -4.90 13.12 -5.75
N ASN A 437 -5.23 12.39 -6.82
CA ASN A 437 -4.86 10.98 -6.94
C ASN A 437 -3.47 10.82 -7.58
N TYR A 438 -2.80 9.71 -7.30
CA TYR A 438 -1.53 9.33 -7.93
C TYR A 438 -1.73 8.16 -8.88
N PHE A 439 -1.47 8.40 -10.16
CA PHE A 439 -1.54 7.43 -11.25
C PHE A 439 -0.13 7.10 -11.72
N VAL A 440 0.22 5.82 -11.80
CA VAL A 440 1.56 5.41 -12.21
C VAL A 440 1.58 4.12 -13.03
N TYR A 441 2.25 4.15 -14.20
CA TYR A 441 2.36 3.01 -15.13
C TYR A 441 1.00 2.40 -15.53
N ASN A 442 0.01 3.23 -15.82
CA ASN A 442 -1.28 2.77 -16.36
C ASN A 442 -1.16 2.70 -17.90
N THR A 443 -1.01 1.49 -18.43
CA THR A 443 -0.65 1.17 -19.84
C THR A 443 -1.88 0.96 -20.76
N ASP A 444 -2.91 1.77 -20.57
CA ASP A 444 -4.06 1.89 -21.47
C ASP A 444 -4.69 3.26 -21.17
N THR A 445 -5.44 3.38 -20.05
CA THR A 445 -6.08 4.64 -19.68
C THR A 445 -6.13 4.90 -18.18
N GLY A 446 -5.87 6.15 -17.82
CA GLY A 446 -6.19 6.73 -16.52
C GLY A 446 -7.70 6.93 -16.39
N VAL A 447 -8.13 8.19 -16.43
CA VAL A 447 -9.54 8.57 -16.31
C VAL A 447 -10.23 8.57 -17.67
N ALA A 448 -11.18 7.66 -17.89
CA ALA A 448 -11.93 7.55 -19.15
C ALA A 448 -13.39 7.99 -18.98
N CYS A 449 -13.81 9.03 -19.69
CA CYS A 449 -15.09 9.73 -19.49
C CYS A 449 -16.01 9.58 -20.70
N GLN A 450 -17.04 8.73 -20.58
CA GLN A 450 -17.84 8.23 -21.70
C GLN A 450 -19.34 8.48 -21.51
N ALA A 451 -20.15 8.18 -22.52
CA ALA A 451 -21.62 8.19 -22.46
C ALA A 451 -22.19 9.46 -21.79
N ASN A 452 -21.73 10.64 -22.25
CA ASN A 452 -22.09 11.96 -21.73
C ASN A 452 -21.80 12.22 -20.22
N ALA A 453 -20.97 11.39 -19.58
CA ALA A 453 -20.38 11.71 -18.27
C ALA A 453 -19.69 13.07 -18.28
N GLY A 454 -19.60 13.73 -17.13
CA GLY A 454 -18.81 14.93 -16.90
C GLY A 454 -17.78 14.68 -15.81
N CYS A 455 -16.50 14.60 -16.16
CA CYS A 455 -15.41 14.39 -15.20
C CYS A 455 -14.64 15.68 -14.92
N LEU A 456 -14.60 16.10 -13.66
CA LEU A 456 -13.69 17.14 -13.18
C LEU A 456 -12.44 16.44 -12.66
N VAL A 457 -11.33 16.55 -13.39
CA VAL A 457 -10.06 15.87 -13.10
C VAL A 457 -9.03 16.93 -12.72
N GLU A 458 -8.78 17.12 -11.43
CA GLU A 458 -7.92 18.23 -10.97
C GLU A 458 -6.92 17.93 -9.85
N GLY A 459 -5.75 18.55 -9.88
CA GLY A 459 -4.74 18.36 -8.82
C GLY A 459 -4.08 16.98 -8.78
N ASN A 460 -4.31 16.10 -9.76
CA ASN A 460 -3.76 14.74 -9.77
C ASN A 460 -2.30 14.71 -10.27
N TYR A 461 -1.56 13.65 -9.92
CA TYR A 461 -0.21 13.37 -10.42
C TYR A 461 -0.24 12.10 -11.29
N PHE A 462 0.06 12.24 -12.57
CA PHE A 462 0.20 11.14 -13.53
C PHE A 462 1.67 10.94 -13.88
N GLU A 463 2.15 9.70 -13.82
CA GLU A 463 3.55 9.34 -14.10
C GLU A 463 3.62 8.08 -14.97
N ASP A 464 4.23 8.19 -16.15
CA ASP A 464 4.29 7.11 -17.14
C ASP A 464 2.90 6.50 -17.46
N VAL A 465 1.88 7.35 -17.65
CA VAL A 465 0.50 6.97 -17.98
C VAL A 465 0.17 7.24 -19.44
N GLU A 466 -0.23 6.21 -20.18
CA GLU A 466 -0.39 6.25 -21.65
C GLU A 466 -1.46 7.25 -22.10
N GLU A 467 -2.72 7.07 -21.68
CA GLU A 467 -3.79 8.07 -21.82
C GLU A 467 -4.24 8.58 -20.43
N PRO A 468 -3.68 9.68 -19.88
CA PRO A 468 -3.99 10.14 -18.52
C PRO A 468 -5.46 10.49 -18.28
N VAL A 469 -6.07 11.18 -19.26
CA VAL A 469 -7.49 11.53 -19.26
C VAL A 469 -7.97 11.52 -20.70
N THR A 470 -9.13 10.92 -20.95
CA THR A 470 -9.75 10.86 -22.29
C THR A 470 -11.27 10.91 -22.18
N ASN A 471 -11.93 11.66 -23.07
CA ASN A 471 -13.38 11.59 -23.27
C ASN A 471 -13.82 10.86 -24.56
N SER A 472 -12.87 10.22 -25.24
CA SER A 472 -13.03 9.56 -26.55
C SER A 472 -12.72 8.06 -26.52
N TYR A 473 -12.31 7.51 -25.36
CA TYR A 473 -12.10 6.08 -25.11
C TYR A 473 -13.28 5.21 -25.56
N ALA A 474 -13.02 3.95 -25.89
CA ALA A 474 -13.91 2.99 -26.57
C ALA A 474 -15.40 3.00 -26.13
N GLY A 475 -16.24 3.76 -26.84
CA GLY A 475 -17.68 3.93 -26.59
C GLY A 475 -18.21 5.26 -27.12
N PRO A 476 -19.44 5.65 -26.78
CA PRO A 476 -19.92 7.03 -26.99
C PRO A 476 -19.12 8.01 -26.13
N GLY A 477 -18.79 9.18 -26.68
CA GLY A 477 -17.98 10.18 -25.97
C GLY A 477 -18.65 10.79 -24.72
N GLY A 478 -17.82 11.29 -23.81
CA GLY A 478 -18.25 12.06 -22.64
C GLY A 478 -17.72 13.51 -22.67
N ARG A 479 -17.59 14.11 -21.49
CA ARG A 479 -17.05 15.45 -21.27
C ARG A 479 -16.05 15.39 -20.12
N CYS A 480 -14.97 16.16 -20.21
CA CYS A 480 -14.07 16.33 -19.07
C CYS A 480 -13.42 17.72 -19.02
N VAL A 481 -13.04 18.12 -17.82
CA VAL A 481 -12.20 19.29 -17.54
C VAL A 481 -10.99 18.80 -16.76
N ALA A 482 -9.83 18.86 -17.40
CA ALA A 482 -8.54 18.57 -16.76
C ALA A 482 -7.83 19.88 -16.40
N ARG A 483 -7.57 20.14 -15.11
CA ARG A 483 -6.86 21.36 -14.65
C ARG A 483 -5.93 21.09 -13.48
N ASN A 484 -4.83 21.85 -13.36
CA ASN A 484 -3.86 21.72 -12.27
C ASN A 484 -3.31 20.28 -12.04
N ASN A 485 -3.30 19.42 -13.05
CA ASN A 485 -2.69 18.09 -12.96
C ASN A 485 -1.21 18.17 -13.34
N VAL A 486 -0.39 17.28 -12.78
CA VAL A 486 0.99 17.06 -13.23
C VAL A 486 1.02 15.82 -14.13
N PHE A 487 1.69 15.95 -15.28
CA PHE A 487 1.97 14.85 -16.21
C PHE A 487 3.49 14.68 -16.27
N ALA A 488 4.00 13.59 -15.71
CA ALA A 488 5.42 13.32 -15.52
C ALA A 488 5.87 12.07 -16.29
N GLY A 489 7.18 11.99 -16.55
CA GLY A 489 7.78 10.88 -17.29
C GLY A 489 7.27 10.81 -18.74
N GLU A 490 6.89 9.62 -19.18
CA GLU A 490 6.33 9.34 -20.51
C GLU A 490 4.80 9.52 -20.57
N SER A 491 4.19 10.21 -19.59
CA SER A 491 2.74 10.42 -19.59
C SER A 491 2.24 11.16 -20.83
N GLY A 492 1.12 10.69 -21.38
CA GLY A 492 0.38 11.38 -22.44
C GLY A 492 -0.15 12.75 -22.01
N GLN A 493 -0.98 13.35 -22.87
CA GLN A 493 -1.69 14.60 -22.56
C GLN A 493 -3.20 14.34 -22.50
N PRO A 494 -3.96 15.11 -21.72
CA PRO A 494 -5.39 14.87 -21.55
C PRO A 494 -6.18 15.24 -22.83
N ASP A 495 -6.95 14.29 -23.36
CA ASP A 495 -7.98 14.54 -24.38
C ASP A 495 -9.30 14.90 -23.69
N CYS A 496 -9.55 16.19 -23.51
CA CYS A 496 -10.73 16.71 -22.84
C CYS A 496 -11.43 17.80 -23.64
N SER A 497 -12.75 17.69 -23.71
CA SER A 497 -13.63 18.69 -24.30
C SER A 497 -15.00 18.76 -23.61
N GLY A 498 -15.73 19.84 -23.87
CA GLY A 498 -17.03 20.13 -23.27
C GLY A 498 -16.93 20.95 -21.96
N THR A 499 -18.00 20.89 -21.17
CA THR A 499 -18.10 21.52 -19.85
C THR A 499 -18.56 20.49 -18.82
N VAL A 500 -18.26 20.71 -17.55
CA VAL A 500 -18.56 19.82 -16.41
C VAL A 500 -19.05 20.68 -15.25
N GLN A 501 -19.92 20.15 -14.39
CA GLN A 501 -20.37 20.87 -13.18
C GLN A 501 -19.25 20.95 -12.14
N GLU A 502 -19.10 22.09 -11.47
CA GLU A 502 -18.06 22.28 -10.45
C GLU A 502 -18.40 21.50 -9.17
N ALA A 503 -17.49 20.64 -8.69
CA ALA A 503 -17.70 19.85 -7.47
C ALA A 503 -17.93 20.74 -6.22
N SER A 504 -17.38 21.96 -6.23
CA SER A 504 -17.52 22.97 -5.18
C SER A 504 -18.96 23.47 -5.00
N GLN A 505 -19.86 23.20 -5.95
CA GLN A 505 -21.30 23.46 -5.81
C GLN A 505 -22.01 22.44 -4.91
N TYR A 506 -21.37 21.31 -4.60
CA TYR A 506 -21.93 20.20 -3.82
C TYR A 506 -21.31 20.06 -2.43
N TYR A 507 -19.99 20.25 -2.31
CA TYR A 507 -19.26 20.17 -1.05
C TYR A 507 -18.00 21.04 -1.07
N SER A 508 -17.51 21.41 0.12
CA SER A 508 -16.22 22.09 0.26
C SER A 508 -15.07 21.08 0.23
N TYR A 509 -13.98 21.45 -0.46
CA TYR A 509 -12.72 20.70 -0.49
C TYR A 509 -11.55 21.67 -0.62
N THR A 510 -10.33 21.13 -0.56
CA THR A 510 -9.09 21.86 -0.84
C THR A 510 -8.22 20.93 -1.67
N LEU A 511 -7.56 21.48 -2.68
CA LEU A 511 -6.55 20.75 -3.45
C LEU A 511 -5.20 20.89 -2.76
N ASP A 512 -4.39 19.84 -2.85
CA ASP A 512 -2.99 19.92 -2.46
C ASP A 512 -2.19 20.54 -3.62
N ASP A 513 -0.91 20.86 -3.38
CA ASP A 513 0.02 21.03 -4.50
C ASP A 513 0.09 19.68 -5.25
N PRO A 514 -0.28 19.61 -6.54
CA PRO A 514 -0.23 18.36 -7.30
C PRO A 514 1.18 17.74 -7.30
N ASN A 515 2.25 18.54 -7.18
CA ASN A 515 3.62 18.02 -7.08
C ASN A 515 3.88 17.25 -5.77
N GLY A 516 3.12 17.56 -4.70
CA GLY A 516 3.17 16.85 -3.42
C GLY A 516 2.33 15.57 -3.40
N VAL A 517 1.34 15.44 -4.28
CA VAL A 517 0.35 14.34 -4.27
C VAL A 517 1.00 12.96 -4.33
N LYS A 518 2.01 12.75 -5.20
CA LYS A 518 2.75 11.48 -5.23
C LYS A 518 3.33 11.10 -3.86
N ALA A 519 3.91 12.06 -3.14
CA ALA A 519 4.50 11.81 -1.83
C ALA A 519 3.44 11.60 -0.74
N ALA A 520 2.34 12.39 -0.76
CA ALA A 520 1.24 12.23 0.18
C ALA A 520 0.54 10.88 0.01
N VAL A 521 0.14 10.55 -1.22
CA VAL A 521 -0.59 9.31 -1.56
C VAL A 521 0.26 8.06 -1.29
N THR A 522 1.55 8.04 -1.66
CA THR A 522 2.41 6.87 -1.36
C THR A 522 2.74 6.70 0.12
N ALA A 523 2.52 7.72 0.96
CA ALA A 523 2.68 7.63 2.42
C ALA A 523 1.38 7.23 3.14
N GLY A 524 0.23 7.72 2.66
CA GLY A 524 -1.07 7.54 3.31
C GLY A 524 -1.99 6.48 2.72
N ALA A 525 -1.90 6.14 1.43
CA ALA A 525 -2.88 5.24 0.82
C ALA A 525 -2.67 3.76 1.17
N GLY A 526 -3.78 3.03 1.32
CA GLY A 526 -3.82 1.62 1.67
C GLY A 526 -3.96 1.36 3.18
N VAL A 527 -3.85 0.09 3.55
CA VAL A 527 -4.09 -0.40 4.92
C VAL A 527 -3.01 0.02 5.92
N GLY A 528 -3.41 0.15 7.19
CA GLY A 528 -2.54 0.50 8.31
C GLY A 528 -2.17 1.98 8.43
N LYS A 529 -2.96 2.89 7.82
CA LYS A 529 -2.66 4.35 7.71
C LYS A 529 -3.74 5.30 8.26
N VAL A 530 -4.79 4.76 8.89
CA VAL A 530 -6.04 5.46 9.32
C VAL A 530 -5.99 6.18 10.67
#